data_AF-R7AIU5-F1
#
_entry.id   AF-R7AIU5-F1
#
_cell.length_a   1.000
_cell.length_b   1.000
_cell.length_c   1.000
_cell.angle_alpha   90.00
_cell.angle_beta   90.00
_cell.angle_gamma   90.00
#
_symmetry.space_group_name_H-M   'P 1'
#
loop_
_entity.id
_entity.type
_entity.pdbx_description
1 polymer ?
#
loop_
_entity_poly.entity_id
_entity_poly.type
_entity_poly.pdbx_seq_one_letter_code
_entity_poly.pdbx_strand_id
1 'polypeptide(L)'
;MWLEGAGYVPVNKNSAELESYQNAIAETPQLAVPGEVMMKANEAVLAPFVPNSDAVDTTIKDAMLMFGNGQASAEDTKTAIIDGCNQIFNDYYRANGE
;
A
#
# COMPACT_ATOMS: atom_id res chain seq x y z
N MET A 1 0.39 -4.70 23.44
CA MET A 1 1.04 -3.72 22.53
C MET A 1 0.33 -3.71 21.18
N TRP A 2 0.34 -2.61 20.40
CA TRP A 2 -0.33 -2.56 19.08
C TRP A 2 0.18 -3.66 18.11
N LEU A 3 1.45 -4.04 18.25
CA LEU A 3 2.08 -5.16 17.57
C LEU A 3 1.49 -6.53 17.98
N GLU A 4 1.35 -6.78 19.28
CA GLU A 4 0.86 -8.06 19.84
C GLU A 4 -0.62 -8.33 19.57
N GLY A 5 -1.42 -7.29 19.31
CA GLY A 5 -2.87 -7.41 19.10
C GLY A 5 -3.33 -7.22 17.66
N ALA A 6 -2.64 -6.38 16.89
CA ALA A 6 -3.08 -5.98 15.55
C ALA A 6 -2.05 -6.26 14.45
N GLY A 7 -0.81 -6.63 14.79
CA GLY A 7 0.24 -6.95 13.83
C GLY A 7 0.82 -5.74 13.08
N TYR A 8 0.37 -4.51 13.36
CA TYR A 8 0.97 -3.31 12.77
C TYR A 8 2.22 -2.88 13.53
N VAL A 9 3.11 -2.21 12.79
CA VAL A 9 4.31 -1.59 13.35
C VAL A 9 3.95 -0.31 14.09
N PRO A 10 4.56 -0.04 15.26
CA PRO A 10 4.39 1.24 15.95
C PRO A 10 4.85 2.42 15.08
N VAL A 11 4.03 3.47 15.02
CA VAL A 11 4.32 4.69 14.26
C VAL A 11 5.31 5.63 14.96
N ASN A 12 5.52 5.44 16.27
CA ASN A 12 6.49 6.22 17.04
C ASN A 12 7.84 5.48 17.05
N LYS A 13 8.87 6.11 16.48
CA LYS A 13 10.23 5.54 16.43
C LYS A 13 10.80 5.18 17.81
N ASN A 14 10.38 5.89 18.86
CA ASN A 14 10.84 5.63 20.23
C ASN A 14 10.19 4.37 20.83
N SER A 15 9.19 3.76 20.19
CA SER A 15 8.61 2.49 20.65
C SER A 15 9.62 1.35 20.68
N ALA A 16 10.72 1.44 19.90
CA ALA A 16 11.82 0.47 19.94
C ALA A 16 12.59 0.45 21.27
N GLU A 17 12.48 1.52 22.07
CA GLU A 17 13.14 1.63 23.38
C GLU A 17 12.35 0.95 24.50
N LEU A 18 11.08 0.60 24.25
CA LEU A 18 10.22 -0.02 25.25
C LEU A 18 10.61 -1.48 25.47
N GLU A 19 10.78 -1.87 26.73
CA GLU A 19 11.11 -3.25 27.12
C GLU A 19 10.09 -4.26 26.55
N SER A 20 8.81 -3.92 26.55
CA SER A 20 7.78 -4.77 25.96
C SER A 20 8.03 -5.06 24.48
N TYR A 21 8.46 -4.05 23.71
CA TYR A 21 8.74 -4.17 22.28
C TYR A 21 9.99 -5.03 22.03
N GLN A 22 11.03 -4.85 22.85
CA GLN A 22 12.24 -5.66 22.80
C GLN A 22 11.95 -7.13 23.11
N ASN A 23 11.12 -7.40 24.12
CA ASN A 23 10.69 -8.76 24.45
C ASN A 23 9.88 -9.40 23.31
N ALA A 24 8.94 -8.68 22.72
CA ALA A 24 8.16 -9.18 21.58
C ALA A 24 9.03 -9.53 20.36
N ILE A 25 10.06 -8.73 20.07
CA ILE A 25 11.04 -9.05 19.03
C ILE A 25 11.90 -10.26 19.41
N ALA A 26 12.33 -10.37 20.67
CA ALA A 26 13.14 -11.50 21.11
C ALA A 26 12.38 -12.84 20.98
N GLU A 27 11.08 -12.84 21.29
CA GLU A 27 10.20 -14.00 21.12
C GLU A 27 9.88 -14.28 19.66
N THR A 28 9.67 -13.24 18.84
CA THR A 28 9.37 -13.36 17.41
C THR A 28 10.25 -12.42 16.58
N PRO A 29 11.48 -12.83 16.21
CA PRO A 29 12.45 -11.96 15.53
C PRO A 29 11.97 -11.39 14.19
N GLN A 30 11.03 -12.06 13.54
CA GLN A 30 10.42 -11.65 12.27
C GLN A 30 9.69 -10.30 12.38
N LEU A 31 9.25 -9.93 13.59
CA LEU A 31 8.57 -8.66 13.86
C LEU A 31 9.49 -7.44 13.72
N ALA A 32 10.81 -7.63 13.73
CA ALA A 32 11.75 -6.53 13.52
C ALA A 32 11.76 -6.02 12.06
N VAL A 33 11.52 -6.91 11.08
CA VAL A 33 11.70 -6.62 9.65
C VAL A 33 10.88 -5.41 9.18
N PRO A 34 9.57 -5.30 9.47
CA PRO A 34 8.79 -4.16 8.99
C PRO A 34 9.22 -2.83 9.61
N GLY A 35 9.67 -2.84 10.88
CA GLY A 35 10.23 -1.66 11.55
C GLY A 35 11.53 -1.20 10.91
N GLU A 36 12.43 -2.14 10.60
CA GLU A 36 13.69 -1.84 9.91
C GLU A 36 13.47 -1.26 8.51
N VAL A 37 12.48 -1.77 7.77
CA VAL A 37 12.13 -1.26 6.43
C VAL A 37 11.62 0.18 6.53
N MET A 38 10.74 0.49 7.49
CA MET A 38 10.24 1.85 7.68
C MET A 38 11.35 2.82 8.09
N MET A 39 12.27 2.41 8.97
CA MET A 39 13.39 3.28 9.39
C MET A 39 14.39 3.56 8.26
N LYS A 40 14.37 2.78 7.18
CA LYS A 40 15.17 3.00 5.96
C LYS A 40 14.40 3.74 4.87
N ALA A 41 13.10 3.98 5.05
CA ALA A 41 12.30 4.75 4.09
C ALA A 41 12.77 6.21 4.06
N ASN A 42 12.72 6.83 2.88
CA ASN A 42 13.07 8.24 2.73
C ASN A 42 12.00 9.11 3.41
N GLU A 43 12.41 10.05 4.27
CA GLU A 43 11.51 10.97 4.98
C GLU A 43 10.70 11.87 4.02
N ALA A 44 11.16 12.03 2.78
CA ALA A 44 10.46 12.78 1.72
C ALA A 44 9.40 11.95 0.98
N VAL A 45 9.13 10.71 1.39
CA VAL A 45 8.04 9.90 0.81
C VAL A 45 6.70 10.49 1.24
N LEU A 46 6.09 11.25 0.34
CA LEU A 46 4.70 11.68 0.43
C LEU A 46 3.84 10.67 -0.30
N ALA A 47 2.68 10.34 0.28
CA ALA A 47 1.66 9.59 -0.45
C ALA A 47 1.28 10.40 -1.71
N PRO A 48 1.34 9.80 -2.91
CA PRO A 48 0.95 10.51 -4.12
C PRO A 48 -0.53 10.87 -4.03
N PHE A 49 -0.89 12.06 -4.50
CA PHE A 49 -2.29 12.37 -4.72
C PHE A 49 -2.78 11.55 -5.91
N VAL A 50 -3.78 10.70 -5.66
CA VAL A 50 -4.44 9.88 -6.69
C VAL A 50 -5.90 10.33 -6.79
N PRO A 51 -6.32 10.97 -7.89
CA PRO A 51 -7.72 11.34 -8.07
C PRO A 51 -8.63 10.12 -8.05
N ASN A 52 -9.71 10.18 -7.26
CA ASN A 52 -10.67 9.08 -7.10
C ASN A 52 -9.99 7.73 -6.83
N SER A 53 -9.13 7.70 -5.80
CA SER A 53 -8.29 6.55 -5.43
C SER A 53 -9.07 5.24 -5.29
N ASP A 54 -10.30 5.28 -4.76
CA ASP A 54 -11.12 4.08 -4.58
C ASP A 54 -11.49 3.42 -5.92
N ALA A 55 -11.79 4.23 -6.94
CA ALA A 55 -12.07 3.72 -8.29
C ALA A 55 -10.81 3.17 -8.94
N VAL A 56 -9.68 3.87 -8.79
CA VAL A 56 -8.37 3.41 -9.30
C VAL A 56 -7.99 2.06 -8.68
N ASP A 57 -8.10 1.94 -7.36
CA ASP A 57 -7.81 0.70 -6.63
C ASP A 57 -8.69 -0.44 -7.11
N THR A 58 -9.98 -0.18 -7.35
CA THR A 58 -10.92 -1.18 -7.86
C THR A 58 -10.54 -1.63 -9.27
N THR A 59 -10.24 -0.68 -10.17
CA THR A 59 -9.79 -0.98 -11.54
C THR A 59 -8.53 -1.83 -11.56
N ILE A 60 -7.52 -1.47 -10.74
CA ILE A 60 -6.27 -2.24 -10.64
C ILE A 60 -6.54 -3.64 -10.09
N LYS A 61 -7.30 -3.73 -8.99
CA LYS A 61 -7.61 -5.01 -8.34
C LYS A 61 -8.33 -5.96 -9.28
N ASP A 62 -9.36 -5.50 -9.98
CA ASP A 62 -10.18 -6.37 -10.83
C ASP A 62 -9.37 -6.90 -12.02
N ALA A 63 -8.56 -6.06 -12.66
CA ALA A 63 -7.64 -6.48 -13.72
C ALA A 63 -6.62 -7.52 -13.21
N MET A 64 -6.03 -7.28 -12.04
CA MET A 64 -5.06 -8.20 -11.43
C MET A 64 -5.69 -9.53 -11.00
N LEU A 65 -6.96 -9.52 -10.57
CA LEU A 65 -7.71 -10.75 -10.29
C LEU A 65 -7.96 -11.56 -11.55
N MET A 66 -8.34 -10.90 -12.66
CA MET A 66 -8.50 -11.58 -13.96
C MET A 66 -7.19 -12.21 -14.43
N PHE A 67 -6.07 -11.49 -14.28
CA PHE A 67 -4.73 -12.04 -14.57
C PHE A 67 -4.40 -13.25 -13.69
N GLY A 68 -4.55 -13.11 -12.37
CA GLY A 68 -4.25 -14.17 -11.40
C GLY A 68 -5.09 -15.43 -11.61
N ASN A 69 -6.30 -15.28 -12.15
CA ASN A 69 -7.19 -16.39 -12.50
C ASN A 69 -6.95 -16.95 -13.91
N GLY A 70 -5.96 -16.44 -14.66
CA GLY A 70 -5.64 -16.89 -16.02
C GLY A 70 -6.67 -16.46 -17.07
N GLN A 71 -7.48 -15.45 -16.78
CA GLN A 71 -8.54 -14.96 -17.67
C GLN A 71 -8.09 -13.82 -18.59
N ALA A 72 -6.91 -13.25 -18.34
CA ALA A 72 -6.29 -12.20 -19.14
C ALA A 72 -4.78 -12.44 -19.27
N SER A 73 -4.18 -11.99 -20.37
CA SER A 73 -2.72 -11.95 -20.48
C SER A 73 -2.13 -10.78 -19.69
N ALA A 74 -0.81 -10.78 -19.48
CA ALA A 74 -0.13 -9.66 -18.82
C ALA A 74 -0.32 -8.34 -19.60
N GLU A 75 -0.30 -8.38 -20.94
CA GLU A 75 -0.49 -7.18 -21.77
C GLU A 75 -1.94 -6.68 -21.76
N ASP A 76 -2.93 -7.59 -21.79
CA ASP A 76 -4.34 -7.21 -21.66
C ASP A 76 -4.61 -6.57 -20.29
N THR A 77 -4.01 -7.14 -19.24
CA THR A 77 -4.11 -6.64 -17.86
C THR A 77 -3.52 -5.24 -17.74
N LYS A 78 -2.31 -5.05 -18.27
CA LYS A 78 -1.64 -3.74 -18.31
C LYS A 78 -2.48 -2.71 -19.05
N THR A 79 -3.02 -3.07 -20.20
CA THR A 79 -3.86 -2.18 -21.02
C THR A 79 -5.12 -1.78 -20.26
N ALA A 80 -5.84 -2.74 -19.67
CA ALA A 80 -7.03 -2.49 -18.88
C ALA A 80 -6.78 -1.54 -17.69
N ILE A 81 -5.64 -1.71 -17.00
CA ILE A 81 -5.25 -0.83 -15.90
C ILE A 81 -4.99 0.59 -16.40
N ILE A 82 -4.16 0.75 -17.44
CA ILE A 82 -3.78 2.07 -17.96
C ILE A 82 -5.02 2.83 -18.46
N ASP A 83 -5.82 2.19 -19.30
CA ASP A 83 -6.98 2.83 -19.92
C ASP A 83 -8.06 3.15 -18.88
N GLY A 84 -8.32 2.23 -17.94
CA GLY A 84 -9.28 2.46 -16.87
C GLY A 84 -8.88 3.59 -15.93
N CYS A 85 -7.61 3.64 -15.50
CA CYS A 85 -7.11 4.73 -14.65
C CYS A 85 -7.14 6.07 -15.37
N ASN A 86 -6.73 6.10 -16.65
CA ASN A 86 -6.78 7.33 -17.46
C ASN A 86 -8.21 7.85 -17.59
N GLN A 87 -9.19 6.97 -17.80
CA GLN A 87 -10.59 7.36 -17.87
C GLN A 87 -11.07 7.97 -16.54
N ILE A 88 -10.73 7.34 -15.40
CA ILE A 88 -11.06 7.86 -14.07
C ILE A 88 -10.47 9.25 -13.84
N PHE A 89 -9.21 9.46 -14.21
CA PHE A 89 -8.55 10.76 -14.08
C PHE A 89 -9.19 11.81 -14.97
N ASN A 90 -9.48 11.48 -16.22
CA ASN A 90 -10.18 12.37 -17.14
C ASN A 90 -11.55 12.79 -16.60
N ASP A 91 -12.33 11.85 -16.06
CA ASP A 91 -13.63 12.14 -15.48
C ASP A 91 -13.54 13.02 -14.23
N TYR A 92 -12.55 12.75 -13.37
CA TYR A 92 -12.28 13.57 -12.20
C TYR A 92 -11.95 15.03 -12.59
N TYR A 93 -10.98 15.24 -13.48
CA TYR A 93 -10.57 16.59 -13.87
C TYR A 93 -11.67 17.31 -14.65
N ARG A 94 -12.43 16.59 -15.49
CA ARG A 94 -13.61 17.15 -16.16
C ARG A 94 -14.67 17.65 -15.17
N ALA A 95 -14.90 16.92 -14.08
CA ALA A 95 -15.91 17.28 -13.09
C ALA A 95 -15.46 18.40 -12.13
N ASN A 96 -14.15 18.56 -11.90
CA ASN A 96 -13.62 19.46 -10.89
C ASN A 96 -12.92 20.71 -11.46
N GLY A 97 -12.76 20.81 -12.79
CA GLY A 97 -12.04 21.90 -13.45
C GLY A 97 -10.53 21.81 -13.24
N GLU A 98 -9.75 22.32 -14.20
CA GLU A 98 -8.33 22.64 -13.99
C GLU A 98 -8.16 23.85 -13.06
#